data_AF-A0A0G0E1N4-F1
#
_entry.id   AF-A0A0G0E1N4-F1
#
_cell.length_a   1.000
_cell.length_b   1.000
_cell.length_c   1.000
_cell.angle_alpha   90.00
_cell.angle_beta   90.00
_cell.angle_gamma   90.00
#
_symmetry.space_group_name_H-M   'P 1'
#
loop_
_entity.id
_entity.type
_entity.pdbx_description
1 polymer ?
#
loop_
_entity_poly.entity_id
_entity_poly.type
_entity_poly.pdbx_seq_one_letter_code
_entity_poly.pdbx_strand_id
1 'polypeptide(L)' 'MLSDKQIAEYQTLYKNRYGKEISREEAFEKGVKLIRLVELIYKPMTEAEYQQLQERRRQTGDL' A
#
# COMPACT_ATOMS: atom_id res chain seq x y z
N MET A 1 13.21 -7.99 4.77
CA MET A 1 13.52 -7.05 5.87
C MET A 1 13.58 -5.66 5.26
N LEU A 2 13.01 -4.63 5.89
CA LEU A 2 13.07 -3.26 5.35
C LEU A 2 14.51 -2.73 5.38
N SER A 3 14.93 -2.06 4.31
CA SER A 3 16.20 -1.34 4.28
C SER A 3 16.11 -0.01 5.06
N ASP A 4 17.25 0.53 5.50
CA ASP A 4 17.27 1.81 6.23
C ASP A 4 16.63 2.96 5.43
N LYS A 5 16.82 2.95 4.11
CA LYS A 5 16.15 3.92 3.21
C LYS A 5 14.63 3.79 3.29
N GLN A 6 14.09 2.58 3.24
CA GLN A 6 12.65 2.35 3.33
C GLN A 6 12.08 2.71 4.70
N ILE A 7 12.86 2.51 5.79
CA ILE A 7 12.46 2.93 7.13
C ILE A 7 12.36 4.47 7.20
N ALA A 8 13.34 5.19 6.65
CA ALA A 8 13.33 6.65 6.60
C ALA A 8 12.20 7.21 5.70
N GLU A 9 11.92 6.57 4.57
CA GLU A 9 10.78 6.90 3.71
C GLU A 9 9.45 6.70 4.48
N TYR A 10 9.31 5.60 5.23
CA TYR A 10 8.13 5.37 6.06
C TYR A 10 7.94 6.44 7.14
N GLN A 11 9.02 6.85 7.83
CA GLN A 11 8.98 7.95 8.80
C GLN A 11 8.49 9.26 8.16
N THR A 12 8.98 9.56 6.95
CA THR A 12 8.58 10.74 6.18
C THR A 12 7.09 10.70 5.82
N LEU A 13 6.60 9.56 5.33
CA LEU A 13 5.20 9.36 5.01
C LEU A 13 4.30 9.50 6.25
N TYR A 14 4.71 8.92 7.38
CA TYR A 14 3.96 8.99 8.63
C TYR A 14 3.86 10.43 9.15
N LYS A 15 4.98 11.18 9.11
CA LYS A 15 4.99 12.61 9.46
C LYS A 15 4.10 13.43 8.54
N ASN A 16 4.18 13.25 7.23
CA ASN A 16 3.37 14.00 6.27
C ASN A 16 1.86 13.72 6.44
N ARG A 17 1.49 12.48 6.76
CA ARG A 17 0.08 12.08 6.92
C ARG A 17 -0.51 12.47 8.28
N TYR A 18 0.26 12.34 9.35
CA TYR A 18 -0.26 12.44 10.72
C TYR A 18 0.34 13.60 11.53
N GLY A 19 1.31 14.33 10.99
CA GLY A 19 2.02 15.40 11.68
C GLY A 19 2.90 14.92 12.85
N LYS A 20 3.21 13.63 12.92
CA LYS A 20 3.93 13.00 14.04
C LYS A 20 5.24 12.38 13.58
N GLU A 21 6.31 12.66 14.30
CA GLU A 21 7.56 11.92 14.15
C GLU A 21 7.50 10.63 14.96
N ILE A 22 8.15 9.58 14.44
CA ILE A 22 8.24 8.26 15.06
C ILE A 22 9.69 7.80 15.04
N SER A 23 10.09 6.96 15.99
CA SER A 23 11.45 6.43 16.03
C SER A 23 11.72 5.48 14.85
N ARG A 24 12.99 5.15 14.62
CA ARG A 24 13.38 4.16 13.61
C ARG A 24 12.78 2.78 13.91
N GLU A 25 12.77 2.37 15.17
CA GLU A 25 12.20 1.10 15.65
C GLU A 25 10.69 1.05 15.43
N GLU A 26 9.99 2.14 15.77
CA GLU A 26 8.55 2.24 15.56
C GLU A 26 8.19 2.23 14.06
N ALA A 27 8.97 2.93 13.24
CA ALA A 27 8.81 2.91 11.79
C ALA A 27 9.07 1.52 11.20
N PHE A 28 10.09 0.81 11.67
CA PHE A 28 10.37 -0.56 11.25
C PHE A 28 9.21 -1.50 11.62
N GLU A 29 8.75 -1.46 12.87
CA GLU A 29 7.67 -2.34 13.34
C GLU A 29 6.37 -2.10 12.57
N LYS A 30 5.95 -0.84 12.43
CA LYS A 30 4.73 -0.48 11.68
C LYS A 30 4.86 -0.78 10.19
N GLY A 31 6.03 -0.49 9.59
CA GLY A 31 6.30 -0.75 8.19
C GLY A 31 6.23 -2.25 7.85
N VAL A 32 6.81 -3.11 8.67
CA VAL A 32 6.73 -4.57 8.50
C VAL A 32 5.28 -5.06 8.63
N LYS A 33 4.53 -4.56 9.63
CA LYS A 33 3.11 -4.90 9.80
C LYS A 33 2.27 -4.48 8.59
N LEU A 34 2.53 -3.30 8.03
CA LEU A 34 1.84 -2.82 6.83
C LEU A 34 2.11 -3.72 5.62
N ILE A 35 3.37 -4.04 5.34
CA ILE A 35 3.72 -4.93 4.23
C ILE A 35 3.03 -6.27 4.42
N ARG A 36 3.09 -6.84 5.63
CA ARG A 36 2.46 -8.12 5.90
C ARG A 36 0.95 -8.09 5.70
N LEU A 37 0.28 -7.01 6.09
CA LEU A 37 -1.15 -6.82 5.84
C LEU A 37 -1.43 -6.82 4.33
N VAL A 38 -0.68 -6.03 3.56
CA VAL A 38 -0.85 -5.94 2.11
C VAL A 38 -0.62 -7.29 1.44
N GLU A 39 0.43 -8.03 1.81
CA GLU A 39 0.69 -9.37 1.29
C GLU A 39 -0.48 -10.34 1.51
N LEU A 40 -1.17 -10.25 2.65
CA LEU A 40 -2.27 -11.14 3.01
C LEU A 40 -3.57 -10.80 2.27
N ILE A 41 -3.81 -9.52 1.97
CA ILE A 41 -5.07 -9.06 1.39
C ILE A 41 -4.98 -8.77 -0.11
N TYR A 42 -3.77 -8.59 -0.65
CA TYR A 42 -3.56 -8.29 -2.05
C TYR A 42 -3.83 -9.51 -2.90
N LYS A 43 -5.00 -9.52 -3.56
CA LYS A 43 -5.34 -10.50 -4.59
C LYS A 43 -5.10 -9.87 -5.96
N PRO A 44 -4.05 -10.27 -6.70
CA PRO A 44 -3.83 -9.75 -8.05
C PRO A 44 -5.00 -10.17 -8.95
N MET A 45 -5.44 -9.22 -9.77
CA MET A 45 -6.45 -9.46 -10.80
C MET A 45 -5.81 -10.17 -11.98
N THR A 46 -6.45 -11.22 -12.49
CA THR A 46 -6.06 -11.86 -13.74
C THR A 46 -6.38 -10.94 -14.93
N GLU A 47 -5.70 -11.13 -16.05
CA GLU A 47 -5.98 -10.39 -17.28
C GLU A 47 -7.46 -10.52 -17.69
N ALA A 48 -8.05 -11.71 -17.53
CA ALA A 48 -9.47 -11.94 -17.83
C ALA A 48 -10.41 -11.14 -16.90
N GLU A 49 -10.16 -11.14 -15.60
CA GLU A 49 -10.92 -10.31 -14.64
C GLU A 49 -10.77 -8.81 -14.95
N TYR A 50 -9.59 -8.39 -15.42
CA TYR A 50 -9.35 -7.02 -15.86
C TYR A 50 -10.17 -6.67 -17.11
N GLN A 51 -10.17 -7.51 -18.14
CA GLN A 51 -10.98 -7.28 -19.34
C GLN A 51 -12.48 -7.20 -19.02
N GLN A 52 -12.98 -8.07 -18.13
CA GLN A 52 -14.37 -8.01 -17.64
C GLN A 52 -14.69 -6.68 -16.93
N LEU A 53 -13.76 -6.17 -16.11
CA LEU A 53 -13.90 -4.86 -15.48
C LEU A 53 -13.99 -3.74 -16.52
N GLN A 54 -13.15 -3.77 -17.56
CA GLN A 54 -13.14 -2.79 -18.63
C GLN A 54 -14.41 -2.83 -19.48
N GLU A 55 -14.99 -4.00 -19.70
CA GLU A 55 -16.32 -4.14 -20.33
C GLU A 55 -17.42 -3.51 -19.46
N ARG A 56 -17.45 -3.81 -18.17
CA ARG A 56 -18.43 -3.22 -17.24
C ARG A 56 -18.35 -1.70 -17.23
N ARG A 57 -17.14 -1.13 -17.13
CA ARG A 57 -16.92 0.33 -17.12
C ARG A 57 -17.50 1.04 -18.34
N ARG A 58 -17.30 0.45 -19.53
CA ARG A 58 -17.89 0.95 -20.79
C ARG A 58 -19.41 0.89 -20.78
N GLN A 59 -20.00 -0.12 -20.16
CA GLN A 59 -21.46 -0.29 -20.08
C GLN A 59 -22.12 0.64 -19.05
N THR A 60 -21.44 0.91 -17.93
CA THR A 60 -22.01 1.74 -16.86
C THR A 60 -21.67 3.22 -16.98
N GLY A 61 -20.80 3.59 -17.93
CA GLY A 61 -20.31 4.96 -18.13
C GLY A 61 -19.56 5.42 -16.90
N ASP A 62 -18.26 5.07 -16.81
CA ASP A 62 -17.30 5.45 -15.76
C ASP A 62 -17.87 6.43 -14.71
N LEU A 63 -18.45 5.87 -13.64
CA LEU A 63 -18.88 6.62 -12.46
C LEU A 63 -17.68 7.28 -11.78
#